data_AF-A0A2I0WHR2-F1
#
_entry.id   AF-A0A2I0WHR2-F1
#
_cell.length_a   1.000
_cell.length_b   1.000
_cell.length_c   1.000
_cell.angle_alpha   90.00
_cell.angle_beta   90.00
_cell.angle_gamma   90.00
#
_symmetry.space_group_name_H-M   'P 1'
#
loop_
_entity.id
_entity.type
_entity.pdbx_description
1 polymer ?
#
loop_
_entity_poly.entity_id
_entity_poly.type
_entity_poly.pdbx_seq_one_letter_code
_entity_poly.pdbx_strand_id
1 'polypeptide(L)'
;MLRCLAHEHPKQWDDFLGQAEFAYNSMANRSMGKCPFSIVYTKVPNHVVDVTVLPQCRSRTATETSESYVRMLEDVRMKLQQANDTYKQLVDSHQQQQQLSPA
;
A
#
# COMPACT_ATOMS: atom_id res chain seq x y z
N MET A 1 7.13 7.64 0.78
CA MET A 1 6.96 6.18 0.60
C MET A 1 8.06 5.39 1.29
N LEU A 2 9.31 5.41 0.81
CA LEU A 2 10.41 4.65 1.44
C LEU A 2 10.61 4.98 2.93
N ARG A 3 10.60 6.28 3.29
CA ARG A 3 10.67 6.70 4.70
C ARG A 3 9.55 6.16 5.58
N CYS A 4 8.38 5.87 4.99
CA CYS A 4 7.25 5.30 5.72
C CYS A 4 7.44 3.78 5.91
N LEU A 5 7.94 3.09 4.88
CA LEU A 5 8.21 1.65 4.91
C LEU A 5 9.39 1.30 5.84
N ALA A 6 10.47 2.06 5.76
CA ALA A 6 11.67 1.83 6.56
C ALA A 6 11.61 2.51 7.94
N HIS A 7 10.46 3.08 8.35
CA HIS A 7 10.36 3.82 9.62
C HIS A 7 10.64 2.93 10.84
N GLU A 8 10.03 1.74 10.88
CA GLU A 8 10.23 0.77 11.98
C GLU A 8 11.60 0.09 11.91
N HIS A 9 12.18 -0.06 10.71
CA HIS A 9 13.44 -0.77 10.49
C HIS A 9 14.40 0.02 9.58
N PRO A 10 14.98 1.14 10.06
CA PRO A 10 15.80 2.02 9.24
C PRO A 10 17.11 1.40 8.76
N LYS A 11 17.58 0.31 9.41
CA LYS A 11 18.77 -0.44 9.01
C LYS A 11 18.54 -1.43 7.87
N GLN A 12 17.28 -1.74 7.56
CA GLN A 12 16.86 -2.68 6.50
C GLN A 12 16.22 -1.92 5.34
N TRP A 13 16.54 -0.64 5.17
CA TRP A 13 15.93 0.21 4.16
C TRP A 13 16.18 -0.30 2.72
N ASP A 14 17.30 -0.99 2.53
CA ASP A 14 17.72 -1.64 1.30
C ASP A 14 16.78 -2.78 0.90
N ASP A 15 16.30 -3.57 1.86
CA ASP A 15 15.30 -4.62 1.63
C ASP A 15 13.97 -4.04 1.10
N PHE A 16 13.59 -2.84 1.56
CA PHE A 16 12.35 -2.16 1.15
C PHE A 16 12.50 -1.31 -0.11
N LEU A 17 13.74 -1.05 -0.57
CA LEU A 17 14.00 -0.13 -1.67
C LEU A 17 13.33 -0.62 -2.96
N GLY A 18 13.52 -1.89 -3.32
CA GLY A 18 12.95 -2.46 -4.54
C GLY A 18 11.42 -2.42 -4.54
N GLN A 19 10.79 -2.64 -3.39
CA GLN A 19 9.33 -2.58 -3.25
C GLN A 19 8.82 -1.14 -3.36
N ALA A 20 9.54 -0.17 -2.78
CA ALA A 20 9.20 1.25 -2.88
C ALA A 20 9.34 1.76 -4.32
N GLU A 21 10.41 1.38 -5.02
CA GLU A 21 10.63 1.73 -6.43
C GLU A 21 9.54 1.11 -7.32
N PHE A 22 9.24 -0.17 -7.14
CA PHE A 22 8.19 -0.85 -7.90
C PHE A 22 6.84 -0.16 -7.72
N ALA A 23 6.45 0.13 -6.49
CA ALA A 23 5.18 0.80 -6.23
C ALA A 23 5.13 2.22 -6.81
N TYR A 24 6.20 2.99 -6.69
CA TYR A 24 6.29 4.32 -7.27
C TYR A 24 6.15 4.29 -8.80
N ASN A 25 6.83 3.36 -9.47
CA ASN A 25 6.79 3.22 -10.92
C ASN A 25 5.48 2.61 -11.43
N SER A 26 4.75 1.87 -10.59
CA SER A 26 3.51 1.17 -10.95
C SER A 26 2.24 1.96 -10.64
N MET A 27 2.29 2.96 -9.77
CA MET A 27 1.15 3.80 -9.42
C MET A 27 0.95 4.95 -10.40
N ALA A 28 -0.30 5.33 -10.63
CA ALA A 28 -0.63 6.48 -11.47
C ALA A 28 -0.16 7.78 -10.82
N ASN A 29 0.58 8.59 -11.59
CA ASN A 29 0.98 9.92 -11.13
C ASN A 29 -0.19 10.90 -11.32
N ARG A 30 -0.46 11.76 -10.33
CA ARG A 30 -1.57 12.75 -10.39
C ARG A 30 -1.50 13.68 -11.61
N SER A 31 -0.30 14.07 -12.06
CA SER A 31 -0.15 15.00 -13.18
C SER A 31 -0.35 14.35 -14.55
N MET A 32 -0.01 13.06 -14.68
CA MET A 32 -0.06 12.35 -15.97
C MET A 32 -1.23 11.36 -16.08
N GLY A 33 -1.88 11.00 -14.97
CA GLY A 33 -2.94 10.00 -14.91
C GLY A 33 -2.51 8.57 -15.26
N LYS A 34 -1.24 8.37 -15.64
CA LYS A 34 -0.63 7.08 -16.02
C LYS A 34 0.54 6.75 -15.10
N CYS A 35 0.86 5.47 -14.96
CA CYS A 35 2.03 5.06 -14.20
C CYS A 35 3.31 5.17 -15.06
N PRO A 36 4.45 5.61 -14.50
CA PRO A 36 5.72 5.74 -15.23
C PRO A 36 6.11 4.47 -15.99
N PHE A 37 5.91 3.29 -15.39
CA PHE A 37 6.19 2.01 -16.04
C PHE A 37 5.40 1.83 -17.34
N SER A 38 4.09 2.14 -17.32
CA SER A 38 3.24 2.06 -18.51
C SER A 38 3.63 3.06 -19.61
N ILE A 39 4.21 4.19 -19.25
CA ILE A 39 4.67 5.19 -20.20
C ILE A 39 5.92 4.69 -20.94
N VAL A 40 6.88 4.13 -20.21
CA VAL A 40 8.15 3.65 -20.78
C VAL A 40 7.95 2.36 -21.59
N TYR A 41 7.18 1.42 -21.04
CA TYR A 41 7.07 0.07 -21.60
C TYR A 41 5.78 -0.18 -22.35
N THR A 42 4.88 0.80 -22.43
CA THR A 42 3.55 0.68 -23.07
C THR A 42 2.66 -0.44 -22.52
N LYS A 43 3.02 -0.99 -21.36
CA LYS A 43 2.34 -2.12 -20.70
C LYS A 43 2.19 -1.83 -19.22
N VAL A 44 1.08 -2.26 -18.63
CA VAL A 44 0.87 -2.20 -17.17
C VAL A 44 1.80 -3.22 -16.49
N PRO A 45 2.48 -2.87 -15.38
CA PRO A 45 3.32 -3.82 -14.67
C PRO A 45 2.46 -4.97 -14.12
N ASN A 46 2.96 -6.20 -14.23
CA ASN A 46 2.31 -7.35 -13.60
C ASN A 46 2.47 -7.20 -12.08
N HIS A 47 1.37 -7.10 -11.35
CA HIS A 47 1.39 -6.96 -9.89
C HIS A 47 1.45 -8.34 -9.22
N VAL A 48 1.93 -8.39 -7.98
CA VAL A 48 1.92 -9.62 -7.15
C VAL A 48 0.50 -10.18 -6.97
N VAL A 49 -0.56 -9.35 -7.12
CA VAL A 49 -1.95 -9.85 -7.05
C VAL A 49 -2.35 -10.60 -8.31
N ASP A 50 -1.70 -10.33 -9.44
CA ASP A 50 -1.92 -11.04 -10.71
C ASP A 50 -1.34 -12.46 -10.68
N VAL A 51 -0.50 -12.79 -9.67
CA VAL A 51 0.05 -14.13 -9.44
C VAL A 51 -1.05 -15.15 -9.09
N THR A 52 -2.22 -14.70 -8.62
CA THR A 52 -3.40 -15.56 -8.38
C THR A 52 -3.91 -16.26 -9.63
N VAL A 53 -3.51 -15.81 -10.83
CA VAL A 53 -3.91 -16.38 -12.12
C VAL A 53 -2.93 -17.46 -12.60
N LEU A 54 -1.79 -17.65 -11.93
CA LEU A 54 -0.79 -18.64 -12.36
C LEU A 54 -1.16 -20.05 -11.89
N PRO A 55 -1.20 -21.05 -12.79
CA PRO A 55 -1.49 -22.44 -12.42
C PRO A 55 -0.40 -22.96 -11.48
N GLN A 56 -0.84 -23.41 -10.30
CA GLN A 56 -0.07 -24.07 -9.22
C GLN A 56 1.45 -23.98 -9.35
N CYS A 57 2.02 -22.85 -8.90
CA CYS A 57 3.46 -22.69 -8.82
C CYS A 57 4.03 -23.70 -7.81
N ARG A 58 4.85 -24.66 -8.26
CA ARG A 58 5.46 -25.70 -7.41
C ARG A 58 6.70 -25.22 -6.63
N SER A 59 7.04 -23.94 -6.72
CA SER A 59 8.21 -23.38 -6.04
C SER A 59 7.88 -23.00 -4.61
N ARG A 60 8.53 -23.66 -3.64
CA ARG A 60 8.37 -23.38 -2.21
C ARG A 60 8.66 -21.92 -1.85
N THR A 61 9.73 -21.35 -2.41
CA THR A 61 10.10 -19.94 -2.19
C THR A 61 9.05 -18.97 -2.73
N ALA A 62 8.42 -19.29 -3.85
CA ALA A 62 7.34 -18.47 -4.42
C ALA A 62 6.09 -18.50 -3.53
N THR A 63 5.75 -19.66 -2.96
CA THR A 63 4.65 -19.81 -2.01
C THR A 63 4.92 -19.04 -0.72
N GLU A 64 6.10 -19.21 -0.11
CA GLU A 64 6.49 -18.51 1.13
C GLU A 64 6.48 -16.99 0.94
N THR A 65 6.95 -16.50 -0.20
CA THR A 65 6.92 -15.06 -0.54
C THR A 65 5.50 -14.57 -0.72
N SER A 66 4.64 -15.33 -1.41
CA SER A 66 3.23 -14.96 -1.62
C SER A 66 2.47 -14.90 -0.29
N GLU A 67 2.66 -15.87 0.59
CA GLU A 67 2.05 -15.91 1.93
C GLU A 67 2.52 -14.73 2.80
N SER A 68 3.83 -14.44 2.81
CA SER A 68 4.39 -13.29 3.52
C SER A 68 3.78 -11.98 3.01
N TYR A 69 3.61 -11.85 1.68
CA TYR A 69 3.03 -10.67 1.07
C TYR A 69 1.55 -10.51 1.40
N VAL A 70 0.77 -11.60 1.41
CA VAL A 70 -0.65 -11.58 1.82
C VAL A 70 -0.77 -11.08 3.27
N ARG A 71 0.04 -11.61 4.19
CA ARG A 71 0.05 -11.14 5.59
C ARG A 71 0.40 -9.66 5.69
N MET A 72 1.37 -9.20 4.90
CA MET A 72 1.74 -7.79 4.88
C MET A 72 0.59 -6.91 4.39
N LEU A 73 -0.12 -7.32 3.33
CA LEU A 73 -1.28 -6.60 2.81
C LEU A 73 -2.43 -6.53 3.83
N GLU A 74 -2.67 -7.62 4.58
CA GLU A 74 -3.66 -7.64 5.66
C GLU A 74 -3.30 -6.67 6.79
N ASP A 75 -2.04 -6.66 7.24
CA ASP A 75 -1.58 -5.73 8.28
C ASP A 75 -1.70 -4.26 7.83
N VAL A 76 -1.28 -3.96 6.59
CA VAL A 76 -1.42 -2.62 6.01
C VAL A 76 -2.90 -2.21 5.94
N ARG A 77 -3.79 -3.11 5.50
CA ARG A 77 -5.23 -2.85 5.42
C ARG A 77 -5.82 -2.59 6.81
N MET A 78 -5.45 -3.38 7.81
CA MET A 78 -5.90 -3.21 9.19
C MET A 78 -5.45 -1.86 9.76
N LYS A 79 -4.17 -1.52 9.63
CA LYS A 79 -3.62 -0.23 10.08
C LYS A 79 -4.30 0.95 9.38
N LEU A 80 -4.56 0.84 8.07
CA LEU A 80 -5.26 1.87 7.31
C LEU A 80 -6.72 2.02 7.77
N GLN A 81 -7.41 0.92 8.07
CA GLN A 81 -8.78 0.97 8.60
C GLN A 81 -8.81 1.66 9.97
N GLN A 82 -7.93 1.27 10.89
CA GLN A 82 -7.82 1.89 12.21
C GLN A 82 -7.53 3.39 12.13
N ALA A 83 -6.63 3.80 11.24
CA ALA A 83 -6.36 5.21 11.00
C ALA A 83 -7.60 5.96 10.47
N ASN A 84 -8.32 5.39 9.50
CA ASN A 84 -9.56 6.00 8.98
C ASN A 84 -10.65 6.10 10.05
N ASP A 85 -10.82 5.07 10.88
CA ASP A 85 -11.82 5.06 11.96
C ASP A 85 -11.48 6.13 13.00
N THR A 86 -10.20 6.29 13.35
CA THR A 86 -9.73 7.35 14.25
C THR A 86 -10.01 8.73 13.67
N TYR A 87 -9.69 8.95 12.38
CA TYR A 87 -10.01 10.20 11.68
C TYR A 87 -11.51 10.49 11.70
N LYS A 88 -12.35 9.47 11.46
CA LYS A 88 -13.80 9.61 11.47
C LYS A 88 -14.31 9.98 12.87
N GLN A 89 -13.84 9.33 13.92
CA GLN A 89 -14.21 9.65 15.30
C GLN A 89 -13.84 11.09 15.69
N LEU A 90 -12.67 11.57 15.26
CA LEU A 90 -12.25 12.96 15.50
C LEU A 90 -13.15 13.96 14.78
N VAL A 91 -13.51 13.69 13.51
CA VAL A 91 -14.43 14.53 12.74
C VAL A 91 -15.83 14.52 13.36
N ASP A 92 -16.36 13.35 13.71
CA ASP A 92 -17.70 13.20 14.30
C ASP A 92 -17.79 13.92 15.66
N SER A 93 -16.75 13.83 16.50
CA SER A 93 -16.66 14.54 17.78
C SER A 93 -16.64 16.06 17.59
N HIS A 94 -15.86 16.55 16.63
CA HIS A 94 -15.79 17.97 16.30
C HIS A 94 -17.13 18.49 15.76
N GLN A 95 -17.83 17.72 14.93
CA GLN A 95 -19.16 18.06 14.44
C GLN A 95 -20.21 18.11 15.57
N GLN A 96 -20.19 17.16 16.50
CA GLN A 96 -21.06 17.21 17.68
C GLN A 96 -20.79 18.42 18.58
N GLN A 97 -19.53 18.77 18.83
CA GLN A 97 -19.17 19.94 19.62
C GLN A 97 -19.66 21.26 19.01
N GLN A 98 -19.62 21.39 17.68
CA GLN A 98 -20.15 22.56 16.99
C GLN A 98 -21.68 22.65 17.08
N GLN A 99 -22.40 21.52 17.09
CA GLN A 99 -23.87 21.51 17.21
C GLN A 99 -24.36 21.77 18.65
N LEU A 100 -23.55 21.45 19.66
CA LEU A 100 -23.88 21.62 21.08
C LEU A 100 -23.64 23.05 21.62
N SER A 101 -23.07 23.96 20.81
CA SER A 101 -22.87 25.37 21.17
C SER A 101 -23.90 26.25 20.44
N PRO A 102 -25.08 26.55 21.01
CA PRO A 102 -25.96 27.58 20.46
C PRO A 102 -25.37 28.98 20.73
N ALA A 103 -25.62 29.89 19.80
CA ALA A 103 -25.30 31.32 19.87
C ALA A 103 -26.14 32.08 20.91
#